data_AF-A0A3P7LCT7-F1
#
_entry.id   AF-A0A3P7LCT7-F1
#
_cell.length_a   1.000
_cell.length_b   1.000
_cell.length_c   1.000
_cell.angle_alpha   90.00
_cell.angle_beta   90.00
_cell.angle_gamma   90.00
#
_symmetry.space_group_name_H-M   'P 1'
#
loop_
_entity.id
_entity.type
_entity.pdbx_description
1 polymer ?
#
loop_
_entity_poly.entity_id
_entity_poly.type
_entity_poly.pdbx_seq_one_letter_code
_entity_poly.pdbx_strand_id
1 'polypeptide(L)'
;MGCWVIGDGLDRGIGKIAGEAVSEYIEAYGGDRTLAVSVTPMNVLKHRELFYSRMSLVQYPSEAEEDEEDEDEENEEQQAGTGVPDSDSAQSRSRRLEPQNILLDKSYNYLILLASGSVTPSDPQYYQNDLIRTRVTLERTIAVWRPVSAFLLAFLLQLF
;
A
#
# COMPACT_ATOMS: atom_id res chain seq x y z
N MET A 1 -7.66 20.85 16.58
CA MET A 1 -6.33 20.65 15.98
C MET A 1 -6.40 19.31 15.26
N GLY A 2 -6.24 19.31 13.94
CA GLY A 2 -6.23 18.06 13.17
C GLY A 2 -4.81 17.58 12.87
N CYS A 3 -4.60 16.28 12.87
CA CYS A 3 -3.31 15.65 12.54
C CYS A 3 -3.33 15.06 11.14
N TRP A 4 -2.14 14.92 10.55
CA TRP A 4 -1.94 14.27 9.27
C TRP A 4 -1.13 12.99 9.52
N VAL A 5 -1.59 11.87 8.99
CA VAL A 5 -0.89 10.59 9.01
C VAL A 5 -0.43 10.32 7.58
N ILE A 6 0.88 10.22 7.38
CA ILE A 6 1.48 10.00 6.05
C ILE A 6 2.22 8.68 6.08
N GLY A 7 1.74 7.71 5.29
CA GLY A 7 2.25 6.34 5.22
C GLY A 7 2.34 5.81 3.80
N ASP A 8 2.70 4.55 3.63
CA ASP A 8 2.70 3.86 2.33
C ASP A 8 1.29 3.35 1.94
N GLY A 9 0.36 3.26 2.89
CA GLY A 9 -1.04 2.89 2.67
C GLY A 9 -1.22 1.47 2.13
N LEU A 10 -0.25 0.60 2.37
CA LEU A 10 -0.33 -0.80 2.00
C LEU A 10 -0.95 -1.59 3.15
N ASP A 11 -1.83 -2.54 2.82
CA ASP A 11 -2.42 -3.47 3.80
C ASP A 11 -1.43 -4.55 4.22
N ARG A 12 -0.31 -4.10 4.80
CA ARG A 12 0.72 -4.92 5.43
C ARG A 12 1.61 -4.08 6.33
N GLY A 13 2.31 -4.76 7.23
CA GLY A 13 3.40 -4.17 8.01
C GLY A 13 2.98 -2.89 8.75
N ILE A 14 3.84 -1.87 8.71
CA ILE A 14 3.61 -0.60 9.41
C ILE A 14 2.42 0.17 8.81
N GLY A 15 2.19 0.05 7.50
CA GLY A 15 1.08 0.70 6.81
C GLY A 15 -0.27 0.29 7.41
N LYS A 16 -0.48 -1.01 7.59
CA LYS A 16 -1.67 -1.60 8.22
C LYS A 16 -1.85 -1.17 9.67
N ILE A 17 -0.79 -1.25 10.48
CA ILE A 17 -0.83 -0.84 11.90
C ILE A 17 -1.22 0.65 12.02
N ALA A 18 -0.66 1.49 11.15
CA ALA A 18 -1.03 2.91 11.11
C ALA A 18 -2.47 3.12 10.64
N GLY A 19 -2.95 2.31 9.70
CA GLY A 19 -4.33 2.29 9.24
C GLY A 19 -5.31 1.94 10.36
N GLU A 20 -5.06 0.85 11.08
CA GLU A 20 -5.85 0.45 12.25
C GLU A 20 -5.92 1.56 13.30
N ALA A 21 -4.79 2.18 13.63
CA ALA A 21 -4.77 3.30 14.57
C ALA A 21 -5.57 4.53 14.08
N VAL A 22 -5.60 4.79 12.77
CA VAL A 22 -6.45 5.83 12.17
C VAL A 22 -7.91 5.45 12.29
N SER A 23 -8.27 4.20 11.99
CA SER A 23 -9.65 3.69 12.09
C SER A 23 -10.18 3.81 13.53
N GLU A 24 -9.41 3.34 14.52
CA GLU A 24 -9.74 3.45 15.95
C GLU A 24 -9.90 4.92 16.38
N TYR A 25 -9.03 5.81 15.90
CA TYR A 25 -9.14 7.23 16.21
C TYR A 25 -10.43 7.83 15.63
N ILE A 26 -10.78 7.49 14.39
CA ILE A 26 -12.00 7.96 13.72
C ILE A 26 -13.24 7.45 14.47
N GLU A 27 -13.24 6.20 14.89
CA GLU A 27 -14.32 5.61 15.68
C GLU A 27 -14.50 6.34 17.03
N ALA A 28 -13.40 6.62 17.73
CA ALA A 28 -13.45 7.24 19.05
C ALA A 28 -13.74 8.74 19.04
N TYR A 29 -13.27 9.47 18.01
CA TYR A 29 -13.24 10.95 18.02
C TYR A 29 -13.89 11.61 16.82
N GLY A 30 -14.28 10.86 15.80
CA GLY A 30 -14.84 11.36 14.53
C GLY A 30 -13.78 11.61 13.45
N GLY A 31 -14.23 11.55 12.19
CA GLY A 31 -13.36 11.65 11.00
C GLY A 31 -12.95 13.07 10.59
N ASP A 32 -13.45 14.11 11.26
CA ASP A 32 -13.18 15.52 10.89
C ASP A 32 -11.79 16.02 11.31
N ARG A 33 -11.06 15.24 12.12
CA ARG A 33 -9.81 15.68 12.77
C ARG A 33 -8.55 14.96 12.29
N THR A 34 -8.67 13.93 11.47
CA THR A 34 -7.53 13.16 10.99
C THR A 34 -7.55 13.06 9.48
N LEU A 35 -6.41 13.34 8.87
CA LEU A 35 -6.21 13.20 7.44
C LEU A 35 -5.12 12.15 7.20
N ALA A 36 -5.52 10.97 6.71
CA ALA A 36 -4.60 9.90 6.36
C ALA A 36 -4.29 9.93 4.84
N VAL A 37 -3.02 10.16 4.50
CA VAL A 37 -2.51 10.21 3.11
C VAL A 37 -1.54 9.06 2.90
N SER A 38 -1.76 8.29 1.85
CA SER A 38 -0.82 7.27 1.39
C SER A 38 0.02 7.79 0.23
N VAL A 39 1.31 7.46 0.24
CA VAL A 39 2.21 7.62 -0.90
C VAL A 39 2.64 6.22 -1.30
N THR A 40 2.11 5.73 -2.42
CA THR A 40 2.14 4.29 -2.72
C THR A 40 2.71 4.04 -4.11
N PRO A 41 3.71 3.14 -4.25
CA PRO A 41 4.17 2.71 -5.56
C PRO A 41 3.10 1.88 -6.27
N MET A 42 2.69 2.26 -7.48
CA MET A 42 1.59 1.58 -8.18
C MET A 42 1.96 0.16 -8.64
N ASN A 43 3.25 -0.13 -8.84
CA ASN A 43 3.71 -1.43 -9.34
C ASN A 43 3.58 -2.57 -8.32
N VAL A 44 3.33 -2.26 -7.04
CA VAL A 44 3.17 -3.24 -5.95
C VAL A 44 1.71 -3.47 -5.56
N LEU A 45 0.76 -2.99 -6.35
CA LEU A 45 -0.66 -3.16 -6.06
C LEU A 45 -1.21 -4.39 -6.80
N LYS A 46 -2.03 -5.21 -6.10
CA LYS A 46 -2.79 -6.34 -6.68
C LYS A 46 -3.63 -5.82 -7.85
N HIS A 47 -4.48 -4.83 -7.55
CA HIS A 47 -5.41 -4.25 -8.53
C HIS A 47 -4.88 -3.00 -9.24
N ARG A 48 -3.62 -3.02 -9.69
CA ARG A 48 -2.98 -1.85 -10.33
C ARG A 48 -3.62 -1.45 -11.66
N GLU A 49 -4.23 -2.41 -12.35
CA GLU A 49 -4.93 -2.25 -13.61
C GLU A 49 -6.12 -1.29 -13.53
N LEU A 50 -6.75 -1.19 -12.35
CA LEU A 50 -7.82 -0.24 -12.07
C LEU A 50 -7.37 1.21 -12.32
N PHE A 51 -6.10 1.53 -12.04
CA PHE A 51 -5.55 2.87 -12.19
C PHE A 51 -5.09 3.21 -13.62
N TYR A 52 -5.08 2.23 -14.52
CA TYR A 52 -4.89 2.46 -15.96
C TYR A 52 -6.20 2.65 -16.72
N SER A 53 -7.34 2.43 -16.06
CA SER A 53 -8.65 2.59 -16.68
C SER A 53 -8.92 4.03 -17.09
N ARG A 54 -9.61 4.21 -18.22
CA ARG A 54 -10.12 5.53 -18.67
C ARG A 54 -11.48 5.86 -18.08
N MET A 55 -12.01 5.00 -17.21
CA MET A 55 -13.29 5.22 -16.55
C MET A 55 -13.19 6.37 -15.54
N SER A 56 -14.24 7.20 -15.48
CA SER A 56 -14.30 8.33 -14.55
C SER A 56 -14.50 7.91 -13.10
N LEU A 57 -15.01 6.70 -12.89
CA LEU A 57 -15.21 6.09 -11.59
C LEU A 57 -14.78 4.63 -11.71
N VAL A 58 -13.85 4.24 -10.86
CA VAL A 58 -13.41 2.85 -10.72
C VAL A 58 -13.63 2.49 -9.26
N GLN A 59 -14.31 1.38 -9.03
CA GLN A 59 -14.54 0.86 -7.70
C GLN A 59 -13.38 -0.06 -7.35
N TYR A 60 -12.77 0.18 -6.20
CA TYR A 60 -11.79 -0.74 -5.64
C TYR A 60 -12.55 -1.94 -5.03
N PRO A 61 -12.06 -3.18 -5.20
CA PRO A 61 -12.71 -4.38 -4.69
C PRO A 61 -13.03 -4.31 -3.20
N SER A 62 -14.12 -4.95 -2.81
CA SER A 62 -14.47 -5.14 -1.40
C SER A 62 -13.76 -6.36 -0.81
N GLU A 63 -13.69 -6.45 0.52
CA GLU A 63 -13.11 -7.62 1.22
C GLU A 63 -13.79 -8.93 0.80
N ALA A 64 -15.11 -8.92 0.64
CA ALA A 64 -15.85 -10.11 0.22
C ALA A 64 -15.53 -10.54 -1.21
N GLU A 65 -15.25 -9.58 -2.11
CA GLU A 65 -14.84 -9.88 -3.48
C GLU A 65 -13.40 -10.42 -3.52
N GLU A 66 -12.52 -9.93 -2.62
CA GLU A 66 -11.15 -10.44 -2.48
C GLU A 66 -11.12 -11.87 -1.91
N ASP A 67 -11.96 -12.18 -0.91
CA ASP A 67 -12.07 -13.51 -0.33
C ASP A 67 -12.58 -14.55 -1.36
N GLU A 68 -13.54 -14.18 -2.20
CA GLU A 68 -14.05 -15.04 -3.29
C GLU A 68 -12.97 -15.31 -4.36
N GLU A 69 -12.19 -14.29 -4.75
CA GLU A 69 -11.09 -14.45 -5.70
C GLU A 69 -9.98 -15.38 -5.16
N ASP A 70 -9.62 -15.24 -3.89
CA ASP A 70 -8.58 -16.07 -3.27
C ASP A 70 -9.04 -17.54 -3.14
N GLU A 71 -10.32 -17.81 -2.84
CA GLU A 71 -10.91 -19.16 -2.83
C GLU A 71 -10.89 -19.83 -4.22
N ASP A 72 -11.15 -19.07 -5.28
CA ASP A 72 -11.11 -19.56 -6.66
C ASP A 72 -9.67 -19.90 -7.08
N GLU A 73 -8.68 -19.05 -6.76
CA GLU A 73 -7.26 -19.30 -7.03
C GLU A 73 -6.76 -20.57 -6.32
N GLU A 74 -7.10 -20.78 -5.04
CA GLU A 74 -6.71 -21.97 -4.28
C GLU A 74 -7.31 -23.27 -4.86
N ASN A 75 -8.54 -23.21 -5.36
CA ASN A 75 -9.22 -24.34 -5.97
C ASN A 75 -8.63 -24.72 -7.34
N GLU A 76 -8.19 -23.75 -8.12
CA GLU A 76 -7.52 -23.98 -9.41
C GLU A 76 -6.13 -24.61 -9.23
N GLU A 77 -5.34 -24.15 -8.25
CA GLU A 77 -4.02 -24.73 -7.93
C GLU A 77 -4.13 -26.20 -7.48
N GLN A 78 -5.16 -26.53 -6.70
CA GLN A 78 -5.40 -27.91 -6.24
C GLN A 78 -5.81 -28.86 -7.38
N GLN A 79 -6.48 -28.36 -8.42
CA GLN A 79 -6.85 -29.17 -9.60
C GLN A 79 -5.67 -29.36 -10.58
N ALA A 80 -4.73 -28.43 -10.64
CA ALA A 80 -3.53 -28.51 -11.49
C ALA A 80 -2.42 -29.43 -10.92
N GLY A 81 -2.49 -29.81 -9.63
CA GLY A 81 -1.41 -30.48 -8.88
C GLY A 81 -1.34 -32.02 -8.91
N THR A 82 -1.99 -32.73 -9.84
CA THR A 82 -1.94 -34.22 -9.92
C THR A 82 -0.72 -34.79 -10.66
N GLY A 83 0.43 -34.12 -10.56
CA GLY A 83 1.73 -34.58 -11.08
C GLY A 83 2.73 -34.88 -9.96
N VAL A 84 3.22 -36.12 -9.93
CA VAL A 84 4.18 -36.76 -8.99
C VAL A 84 5.21 -35.80 -8.33
N PRO A 85 5.45 -35.90 -6.99
CA PRO A 85 6.48 -35.10 -6.33
C PRO A 85 7.85 -35.76 -6.53
N ASP A 86 8.78 -35.08 -7.22
CA ASP A 86 10.20 -35.38 -7.12
C ASP A 86 10.95 -34.26 -6.40
N SER A 87 11.78 -34.70 -5.47
CA SER A 87 12.66 -33.92 -4.60
C SER A 87 13.62 -33.02 -5.37
N ASP A 88 13.75 -31.75 -4.97
CA ASP A 88 14.98 -31.24 -4.34
C ASP A 88 15.00 -29.70 -4.22
N SER A 89 14.92 -29.24 -2.96
CA SER A 89 15.80 -28.25 -2.30
C SER A 89 16.36 -27.00 -3.03
N ALA A 90 15.80 -26.55 -4.16
CA ALA A 90 16.22 -25.31 -4.85
C ALA A 90 15.15 -24.18 -4.88
N GLN A 91 13.95 -24.41 -4.35
CA GLN A 91 12.80 -23.51 -4.48
C GLN A 91 12.82 -22.26 -3.57
N SER A 92 13.69 -22.22 -2.55
CA SER A 92 13.67 -21.16 -1.53
C SER A 92 14.34 -19.84 -1.95
N ARG A 93 14.94 -19.76 -3.15
CA ARG A 93 15.53 -18.51 -3.68
C ARG A 93 14.78 -17.88 -4.85
N SER A 94 13.85 -18.59 -5.49
CA SER A 94 13.16 -18.09 -6.69
C SER A 94 11.82 -17.41 -6.42
N ARG A 95 11.39 -17.30 -5.15
CA ARG A 95 10.13 -16.62 -4.75
C ARG A 95 10.23 -15.09 -4.67
N ARG A 96 11.34 -14.49 -5.12
CA ARG A 96 11.72 -13.09 -4.83
C ARG A 96 11.36 -12.05 -5.91
N LEU A 97 10.71 -12.44 -7.00
CA LEU A 97 10.44 -11.55 -8.14
C LEU A 97 9.00 -11.63 -8.64
N GLU A 98 8.06 -12.10 -7.81
CA GLU A 98 6.65 -11.88 -8.10
C GLU A 98 6.31 -10.40 -7.85
N PRO A 99 5.47 -9.77 -8.68
CA PRO A 99 4.84 -8.51 -8.32
C PRO A 99 4.23 -8.72 -6.93
N GLN A 100 4.64 -7.89 -5.97
CA GLN A 100 4.03 -7.98 -4.65
C GLN A 100 2.58 -7.56 -4.87
N ASN A 101 1.64 -8.51 -4.89
CA ASN A 101 0.21 -8.27 -5.11
C ASN A 101 -0.40 -7.79 -3.79
N ILE A 102 -0.10 -6.55 -3.41
CA ILE A 102 -0.50 -6.00 -2.12
C ILE A 102 -1.73 -5.13 -2.28
N LEU A 103 -2.61 -5.19 -1.29
CA LEU A 103 -3.81 -4.37 -1.23
C LEU A 103 -3.55 -2.99 -0.64
N LEU A 104 -4.43 -2.03 -0.93
CA LEU A 104 -4.45 -0.73 -0.28
C LEU A 104 -5.20 -0.82 1.06
N ASP A 105 -4.66 -0.15 2.08
CA ASP A 105 -5.34 -0.04 3.37
C ASP A 105 -6.50 0.96 3.29
N LYS A 106 -7.69 0.51 3.70
CA LYS A 106 -8.96 1.24 3.60
C LYS A 106 -9.07 2.44 4.55
N SER A 107 -8.19 2.54 5.54
CA SER A 107 -8.17 3.62 6.54
C SER A 107 -7.50 4.88 6.01
N TYR A 108 -6.82 4.81 4.86
CA TYR A 108 -6.23 5.97 4.18
C TYR A 108 -7.27 6.67 3.31
N ASN A 109 -7.41 7.98 3.50
CA ASN A 109 -8.47 8.77 2.86
C ASN A 109 -8.03 9.35 1.50
N TYR A 110 -6.72 9.56 1.33
CA TYR A 110 -6.13 10.14 0.14
C TYR A 110 -4.98 9.28 -0.33
N LEU A 111 -4.88 9.10 -1.64
CA LEU A 111 -3.89 8.24 -2.27
C LEU A 111 -3.06 9.06 -3.27
N ILE A 112 -1.73 9.03 -3.09
CA ILE A 112 -0.75 9.55 -4.04
C ILE A 112 -0.04 8.35 -4.65
N LEU A 113 -0.44 7.99 -5.87
CA LEU A 113 0.18 6.91 -6.61
C LEU A 113 1.44 7.38 -7.33
N LEU A 114 2.54 6.68 -7.07
CA LEU A 114 3.77 6.86 -7.82
C LEU A 114 3.71 6.00 -9.07
N ALA A 115 3.56 6.66 -10.21
CA ALA A 115 3.59 6.01 -11.49
C ALA A 115 4.95 5.33 -11.68
N SER A 116 4.91 4.04 -11.94
CA SER A 116 6.06 3.37 -12.53
C SER A 116 6.18 3.85 -13.97
N GLY A 117 7.30 4.49 -14.33
CA GLY A 117 7.65 4.62 -15.74
C GLY A 117 7.78 3.25 -16.42
N SER A 118 8.15 3.21 -17.71
CA SER A 118 8.45 1.97 -18.46
C SER A 118 9.68 1.21 -17.94
N VAL A 119 10.09 1.47 -16.71
CA VAL A 119 11.23 0.85 -16.07
C VAL A 119 10.86 -0.59 -15.79
N THR A 120 11.69 -1.49 -16.27
CA THR A 120 11.56 -2.91 -16.02
C THR A 120 11.42 -3.16 -14.51
N PRO A 121 10.45 -3.98 -14.06
CA PRO A 121 10.17 -4.26 -12.65
C PRO A 121 11.31 -4.96 -11.87
N SER A 122 12.50 -5.04 -12.46
CA SER A 122 13.67 -5.74 -11.95
C SER A 122 14.53 -4.94 -10.97
N ASP A 123 14.31 -3.62 -10.81
CA ASP A 123 15.03 -2.83 -9.80
C ASP A 123 14.11 -2.31 -8.67
N PRO A 124 13.93 -3.09 -7.59
CA PRO A 124 13.17 -2.65 -6.43
C PRO A 124 13.75 -1.41 -5.73
N GLN A 125 15.04 -1.10 -5.93
CA GLN A 125 15.67 0.09 -5.33
C GLN A 125 15.23 1.39 -6.01
N TYR A 126 14.85 1.34 -7.30
CA TYR A 126 14.41 2.51 -8.05
C TYR A 126 13.13 3.10 -7.46
N TYR A 127 12.12 2.26 -7.21
CA TYR A 127 10.85 2.68 -6.62
C TYR A 127 11.01 3.17 -5.19
N GLN A 128 11.93 2.55 -4.43
CA GLN A 128 12.19 2.93 -3.05
C GLN A 128 12.75 4.35 -2.95
N ASN A 129 13.64 4.75 -3.87
CA ASN A 129 14.21 6.09 -3.89
C ASN A 129 13.17 7.16 -4.27
N ASP A 130 12.35 6.91 -5.30
CA ASP A 130 11.30 7.85 -5.71
C ASP A 130 10.21 7.98 -4.64
N LEU A 131 9.88 6.88 -3.95
CA LEU A 131 8.99 6.87 -2.80
C LEU A 131 9.51 7.74 -1.66
N ILE A 132 10.75 7.49 -1.22
CA ILE A 132 11.38 8.26 -0.15
C ILE A 132 11.45 9.73 -0.52
N ARG A 133 11.89 10.04 -1.75
CA ARG A 133 12.01 11.42 -2.22
C ARG A 133 10.67 12.14 -2.25
N THR A 134 9.62 11.50 -2.77
CA THR A 134 8.29 12.10 -2.84
C THR A 134 7.74 12.33 -1.44
N ARG A 135 7.84 11.34 -0.55
CA ARG A 135 7.38 11.45 0.84
C ARG A 135 8.08 12.58 1.59
N VAL A 136 9.41 12.63 1.54
CA VAL A 136 10.20 13.69 2.20
C VAL A 136 9.83 15.07 1.64
N THR A 137 9.61 15.18 0.33
CA THR A 137 9.23 16.45 -0.31
C THR A 137 7.82 16.89 0.14
N LEU A 138 6.86 15.96 0.18
CA LEU A 138 5.51 16.21 0.65
C LEU A 138 5.51 16.71 2.10
N GLU A 139 6.17 15.97 2.99
CA GLU A 139 6.25 16.29 4.42
C GLU A 139 6.89 17.67 4.65
N ARG A 140 8.00 17.97 3.96
CA ARG A 140 8.67 19.29 4.04
C ARG A 140 7.78 20.42 3.52
N THR A 141 7.04 20.17 2.44
CA THR A 141 6.14 21.16 1.85
C THR A 141 5.00 21.50 2.82
N ILE A 142 4.36 20.48 3.41
CA ILE A 142 3.30 20.66 4.41
C ILE A 142 3.83 21.39 5.65
N ALA A 143 5.05 21.06 6.10
CA ALA A 143 5.67 21.71 7.24
C ALA A 143 5.89 23.22 7.02
N VAL A 144 6.19 23.64 5.79
CA VAL A 144 6.36 25.06 5.43
C VAL A 144 5.02 25.79 5.31
N TRP A 145 3.95 25.10 4.87
CA TRP A 145 2.64 25.72 4.68
C TRP A 145 1.88 26.02 5.97
N ARG A 146 2.24 25.40 7.09
CA ARG A 146 1.57 25.68 8.36
C ARG A 146 2.15 26.94 9.02
N PRO A 147 1.31 27.86 9.53
CA PRO A 147 1.79 28.93 10.40
C PRO A 147 2.46 28.30 11.63
N VAL A 148 3.58 28.89 12.06
CA VAL A 148 4.61 28.39 13.01
C VAL A 148 4.10 27.99 14.42
N SER A 149 2.78 27.88 14.64
CA SER A 149 2.16 27.91 15.97
C SER A 149 1.54 26.60 16.47
N ALA A 150 1.74 25.45 15.83
CA ALA A 150 1.13 24.20 16.32
C ALA A 150 1.90 22.93 15.92
N PHE A 151 2.73 22.43 16.83
CA PHE A 151 3.45 21.16 16.69
C PHE A 151 2.73 20.02 17.43
N LEU A 152 2.26 19.02 16.69
CA LEU A 152 2.35 17.61 17.07
C LEU A 152 2.34 16.77 15.78
N LEU A 153 3.53 16.58 15.20
CA LEU A 153 3.74 15.60 14.14
C LEU A 153 4.07 14.28 14.84
N ALA A 154 3.14 13.32 14.84
CA ALA A 154 3.40 11.98 15.36
C ALA A 154 4.26 11.23 14.33
N PHE A 155 5.57 11.25 14.54
CA PHE A 155 6.51 10.41 13.81
C PHE A 155 6.38 8.96 14.31
N LEU A 156 5.74 8.09 13.54
CA LEU A 156 6.01 6.65 13.65
C LEU A 156 7.14 6.31 12.68
N LEU A 157 8.37 6.39 13.20
CA LEU A 157 9.60 6.06 12.49
C LEU A 157 10.48 5.23 13.41
N GLN A 158 10.47 3.92 13.21
CA GLN A 158 11.58 3.01 13.46
C GLN A 158 11.51 2.01 12.28
N LEU A 159 12.31 2.13 11.21
CA LEU A 159 13.74 1.86 11.15
C LEU A 159 14.11 0.54 11.86
N PHE A 160 13.54 -0.56 11.36
CA PHE A 160 14.19 -1.87 11.23
C PHE A 160 13.68 -2.56 9.96
#